data_AF-A0A9P6QPE5-F1
#
_entry.id   AF-A0A9P6QPE5-F1
#
_cell.length_a   1.000
_cell.length_b   1.000
_cell.length_c   1.000
_cell.angle_alpha   90.00
_cell.angle_beta   90.00
_cell.angle_gamma   90.00
#
_symmetry.space_group_name_H-M   'P 1'
#
loop_
_entity.id
_entity.type
_entity.pdbx_description
1 polymer ?
#
loop_
_entity_poly.entity_id
_entity_poly.type
_entity_poly.pdbx_seq_one_letter_code
_entity_poly.pdbx_strand_id
1 'polypeptide(L)'
;VIQPEYPNSDLEGLLSMFQHDQTHFSKMVASLLPIMSMLTSGDLGKMLSPDPDDLDDTRPITNTAKIVNNVQVAYIGLDSLTDSIVGSAIGSVFLSDLTAVAGDRYNYGVNNRPVNIFIDEAAEVINEPFIQLLNKGRGAKLRLFVATQTIADFSARIGSKDKALKILGNLNNLFALR
;
A
#
# COMPACT_ATOMS: atom_id res chain seq x y z
N VAL A 1 14.20 22.07 19.87
CA VAL A 1 13.75 21.07 20.85
C VAL A 1 12.81 21.77 21.81
N ILE A 2 11.50 21.66 21.58
CA ILE A 2 10.52 21.99 22.63
C ILE A 2 10.72 20.95 23.75
N GLN A 3 10.61 21.41 24.98
CA GLN A 3 11.38 21.00 26.15
C GLN A 3 11.15 19.58 26.70
N PRO A 4 12.12 19.04 27.48
CA PRO A 4 12.12 17.70 28.06
C PRO A 4 11.03 17.39 29.10
N GLU A 5 10.21 18.35 29.53
CA GLU A 5 9.22 18.13 30.60
C GLU A 5 7.83 17.67 30.10
N TYR A 6 7.44 18.02 28.86
CA TYR A 6 6.14 17.62 28.27
C TYR A 6 6.28 17.31 26.78
N PRO A 7 6.83 16.14 26.40
CA PRO A 7 6.97 15.76 25.00
C PRO A 7 5.59 15.58 24.36
N ASN A 8 5.37 16.22 23.22
CA ASN A 8 4.16 16.09 22.42
C ASN A 8 4.56 15.90 20.94
N SER A 9 4.28 14.73 20.40
CA SER A 9 4.64 14.33 19.03
C SER A 9 4.00 15.20 17.95
N ASP A 10 2.81 15.73 18.20
CA ASP A 10 2.10 16.59 17.25
C ASP A 10 2.76 17.97 17.18
N LEU A 11 3.17 18.53 18.34
CA LEU A 11 3.90 19.79 18.40
C LEU A 11 5.32 19.68 17.82
N GLU A 12 6.00 18.56 18.05
CA GLU A 12 7.29 18.29 17.42
C GLU A 12 7.15 18.09 15.91
N GLY A 13 6.08 17.44 15.46
CA GLY A 13 5.72 17.33 14.05
C GLY A 13 5.49 18.69 13.39
N LEU A 14 4.70 19.56 14.03
CA LEU A 14 4.45 20.92 13.56
C LEU A 14 5.72 21.77 13.53
N LEU A 15 6.57 21.67 14.57
CA LEU A 15 7.85 22.37 14.62
C LEU A 15 8.81 21.87 13.53
N SER A 16 8.86 20.56 13.30
CA SER A 16 9.62 19.92 12.22
C SER A 16 9.14 20.36 10.84
N MET A 17 7.82 20.49 10.63
CA MET A 17 7.25 21.03 9.41
C MET A 17 7.60 22.52 9.21
N PHE A 18 7.63 23.30 10.29
CA PHE A 18 8.02 24.71 10.24
C PHE A 18 9.53 24.91 10.01
N GLN A 19 10.36 24.01 10.53
CA GLN A 19 11.83 24.04 10.37
C GLN A 19 12.32 23.43 9.05
N HIS A 20 11.44 22.77 8.31
CA HIS A 20 11.77 22.22 6.98
C HIS A 20 12.08 23.34 5.98
N ASP A 21 13.09 23.14 5.13
CA ASP A 21 13.41 24.06 4.03
C ASP A 21 12.16 24.28 3.16
N GLN A 22 11.74 25.54 3.05
CA GLN A 22 10.58 25.97 2.27
C GLN A 22 10.64 25.46 0.82
N THR A 23 11.84 25.30 0.26
CA THR A 23 12.07 24.76 -1.08
C THR A 23 11.81 23.26 -1.14
N HIS A 24 12.27 22.49 -0.14
CA HIS A 24 12.03 21.05 -0.05
C HIS A 24 10.55 20.73 0.25
N PHE A 25 9.93 21.49 1.17
CA PHE A 25 8.50 21.41 1.45
C PHE A 25 7.67 21.72 0.20
N SER A 26 8.00 22.79 -0.53
CA SER A 26 7.32 23.13 -1.78
C SER A 26 7.45 22.03 -2.85
N LYS A 27 8.62 21.39 -2.98
CA LYS A 27 8.81 20.23 -3.88
C LYS A 27 7.97 19.03 -3.48
N MET A 28 7.86 18.76 -2.17
CA MET A 28 7.07 17.66 -1.63
C MET A 28 5.56 17.89 -1.80
N VAL A 29 5.08 19.11 -1.56
CA VAL A 29 3.68 19.50 -1.80
C VAL A 29 3.36 19.46 -3.29
N ALA A 30 4.27 19.95 -4.14
CA ALA A 30 4.09 19.93 -5.59
C ALA A 30 4.05 18.50 -6.17
N SER A 31 4.67 17.51 -5.52
CA SER A 31 4.58 16.11 -5.94
C SER A 31 3.36 15.37 -5.36
N LEU A 32 2.86 15.78 -4.19
CA LEU A 32 1.67 15.22 -3.55
C LEU A 32 0.36 15.72 -4.16
N LEU A 33 0.28 17.01 -4.52
CA LEU A 33 -0.93 17.62 -5.07
C LEU A 33 -1.48 16.90 -6.31
N PRO A 34 -0.66 16.51 -7.31
CA PRO A 34 -1.15 15.76 -8.46
C PRO A 34 -1.75 14.42 -8.08
N ILE A 35 -1.12 13.68 -7.15
CA ILE A 35 -1.63 12.39 -6.68
C ILE A 35 -2.96 12.58 -5.95
N MET A 36 -3.04 13.53 -5.02
CA MET A 36 -4.28 13.83 -4.29
C MET A 36 -5.39 14.31 -5.23
N SER A 37 -5.06 15.16 -6.20
CA SER A 37 -6.02 15.63 -7.20
C SER A 37 -6.54 14.48 -8.05
N MET A 38 -5.67 13.55 -8.47
CA MET A 38 -6.09 12.39 -9.27
C MET A 38 -6.89 11.38 -8.45
N LEU A 39 -6.50 11.09 -7.21
CA LEU A 39 -7.24 10.19 -6.31
C LEU A 39 -8.62 10.73 -5.92
N THR A 40 -8.84 12.05 -5.99
CA THR A 40 -10.12 12.69 -5.65
C THR A 40 -10.96 13.07 -6.88
N SER A 41 -10.47 12.82 -8.10
CA SER A 41 -11.15 13.19 -9.34
C SER A 41 -11.95 12.03 -9.94
N GLY A 42 -13.02 12.39 -10.68
CA GLY A 42 -13.81 11.46 -11.48
C GLY A 42 -14.43 10.32 -10.67
N ASP A 43 -14.54 9.15 -11.29
CA ASP A 43 -15.15 7.97 -10.67
C ASP A 43 -14.27 7.38 -9.55
N LEU A 44 -12.95 7.55 -9.64
CA LEU A 44 -12.00 7.06 -8.64
C LEU A 44 -12.18 7.77 -7.29
N GLY A 45 -12.40 9.09 -7.31
CA GLY A 45 -12.72 9.86 -6.11
C GLY A 45 -13.93 9.32 -5.37
N LYS A 46 -14.99 8.98 -6.11
CA LYS A 46 -16.19 8.36 -5.53
C LYS A 46 -15.97 6.93 -5.05
N MET A 47 -14.95 6.22 -5.53
CA MET A 47 -14.60 4.87 -5.06
C MET A 47 -13.77 4.91 -3.78
N LEU A 48 -12.84 5.86 -3.67
CA LEU A 48 -11.95 5.99 -2.51
C LEU A 48 -12.59 6.76 -1.35
N SER A 49 -13.48 7.70 -1.66
CA SER A 49 -14.22 8.52 -0.71
C SER A 49 -15.73 8.43 -0.98
N PRO A 50 -16.36 7.26 -0.73
CA PRO A 50 -17.79 7.10 -0.94
C PRO A 50 -18.58 7.96 0.06
N ASP A 51 -19.74 8.47 -0.37
CA ASP A 51 -20.68 9.20 0.47
C ASP A 51 -21.72 8.23 1.06
N PRO A 52 -21.72 7.98 2.38
CA PRO A 52 -22.69 7.08 3.00
C PRO A 52 -24.13 7.59 2.95
N ASP A 53 -24.33 8.90 2.73
CA ASP A 53 -25.64 9.54 2.71
C ASP A 53 -26.24 9.64 1.29
N ASP A 54 -25.46 9.27 0.26
CA ASP A 54 -25.92 9.20 -1.12
C ASP A 54 -26.78 7.94 -1.33
N LEU A 55 -28.10 8.12 -1.27
CA LEU A 55 -29.09 7.04 -1.45
C LEU A 55 -29.15 6.51 -2.89
N ASP A 56 -28.65 7.28 -3.87
CA ASP A 56 -28.60 6.87 -5.27
C ASP A 56 -27.35 6.02 -5.57
N ASP A 57 -26.32 6.07 -4.70
CA ASP A 57 -25.12 5.23 -4.82
C ASP A 57 -25.34 3.83 -4.24
N THR A 58 -25.71 2.90 -5.12
CA THR A 58 -25.92 1.49 -4.77
C THR A 58 -24.63 0.69 -4.53
N ARG A 59 -23.44 1.29 -4.71
CA ARG A 59 -22.16 0.57 -4.56
C ARG A 59 -21.90 0.22 -3.10
N PRO A 60 -21.41 -1.00 -2.80
CA PRO A 60 -21.11 -1.38 -1.42
C PRO A 60 -19.88 -0.65 -0.89
N ILE A 61 -20.03 0.03 0.25
CA ILE A 61 -18.91 0.64 0.97
C ILE A 61 -18.14 -0.45 1.75
N THR A 62 -16.90 -0.69 1.34
CA THR A 62 -16.06 -1.74 1.92
C THR A 62 -14.64 -1.26 2.24
N ASN A 63 -13.90 -2.08 2.98
CA ASN A 63 -12.47 -1.89 3.24
C ASN A 63 -11.78 -3.26 3.28
N THR A 64 -10.44 -3.26 3.26
CA THR A 64 -9.65 -4.49 3.18
C THR A 64 -9.89 -5.41 4.37
N ALA A 65 -10.09 -4.87 5.58
CA ALA A 65 -10.41 -5.66 6.76
C ALA A 65 -11.74 -6.41 6.63
N LYS A 66 -12.80 -5.73 6.15
CA LYS A 66 -14.11 -6.34 5.86
C LYS A 66 -13.98 -7.43 4.80
N ILE A 67 -13.27 -7.16 3.70
CA ILE A 67 -13.03 -8.14 2.63
C ILE A 67 -12.40 -9.41 3.17
N VAL A 68 -11.34 -9.25 3.97
CA VAL A 68 -10.59 -10.36 4.57
C VAL A 68 -11.41 -11.14 5.59
N ASN A 69 -12.09 -10.44 6.51
CA ASN A 69 -12.83 -11.07 7.61
C ASN A 69 -14.10 -11.78 7.11
N ASN A 70 -14.74 -11.24 6.08
CA ASN A 70 -15.95 -11.82 5.49
C ASN A 70 -15.65 -12.88 4.42
N VAL A 71 -14.38 -13.22 4.19
CA VAL A 71 -13.94 -14.22 3.19
C VAL A 71 -14.46 -13.86 1.79
N GLN A 72 -14.31 -12.60 1.41
CA GLN A 72 -14.73 -12.08 0.12
C GLN A 72 -13.61 -12.19 -0.91
N VAL A 73 -13.99 -12.15 -2.18
CA VAL A 73 -13.07 -12.03 -3.32
C VAL A 73 -13.09 -10.57 -3.77
N ALA A 74 -11.91 -9.95 -3.84
CA ALA A 74 -11.73 -8.62 -4.39
C ALA A 74 -10.81 -8.72 -5.62
N TYR A 75 -11.26 -8.12 -6.72
CA TYR A 75 -10.47 -7.97 -7.94
C TYR A 75 -10.25 -6.49 -8.18
N ILE A 76 -8.99 -6.09 -8.39
CA ILE A 76 -8.59 -4.69 -8.56
C ILE A 76 -7.87 -4.60 -9.90
N GLY A 77 -8.54 -3.98 -10.87
CA GLY A 77 -7.91 -3.61 -12.13
C GLY A 77 -7.22 -2.26 -11.98
N LEU A 78 -5.90 -2.26 -11.92
CA LEU A 78 -5.10 -1.04 -12.00
C LEU A 78 -4.88 -0.77 -13.49
N ASP A 79 -5.50 0.28 -14.05
CA ASP A 79 -5.28 0.70 -15.43
C ASP A 79 -3.89 1.34 -15.61
N SER A 80 -2.86 0.55 -15.29
CA SER A 80 -1.46 0.96 -15.28
C SER A 80 -0.89 1.17 -16.70
N LEU A 81 -1.60 0.70 -17.73
CA LEU A 81 -1.24 0.92 -19.12
C LEU A 81 -1.56 2.35 -19.57
N THR A 82 -2.65 2.94 -19.07
CA THR A 82 -3.06 4.30 -19.43
C THR A 82 -2.42 5.33 -18.51
N ASP A 83 -2.31 5.03 -17.21
CA ASP A 83 -1.62 5.87 -16.23
C ASP A 83 -0.89 5.01 -15.18
N SER A 84 0.39 4.72 -15.45
CA SER A 84 1.24 3.92 -14.58
C SER A 84 1.50 4.58 -13.23
N ILE A 85 1.48 5.92 -13.14
CA ILE A 85 1.70 6.65 -11.90
C ILE A 85 0.50 6.44 -10.97
N VAL A 86 -0.71 6.59 -11.49
CA VAL A 86 -1.95 6.40 -10.73
C VAL A 86 -2.14 4.94 -10.36
N GLY A 87 -1.98 4.02 -11.31
CA GLY A 87 -2.08 2.58 -11.05
C GLY A 87 -1.09 2.13 -9.96
N SER A 88 0.16 2.60 -10.04
CA SER A 88 1.18 2.36 -9.03
C SER A 88 0.81 2.93 -7.66
N ALA A 89 0.30 4.17 -7.61
CA ALA A 89 -0.11 4.81 -6.37
C ALA A 89 -1.26 4.06 -5.69
N ILE A 90 -2.32 3.73 -6.43
CA ILE A 90 -3.48 3.00 -5.91
C ILE A 90 -3.06 1.61 -5.42
N GLY A 91 -2.29 0.87 -6.23
CA GLY A 91 -1.80 -0.45 -5.85
C GLY A 91 -0.93 -0.40 -4.60
N SER A 92 -0.02 0.57 -4.51
CA SER A 92 0.83 0.79 -3.33
C SER A 92 0.00 1.12 -2.08
N VAL A 93 -1.03 1.95 -2.18
CA VAL A 93 -1.96 2.25 -1.07
C VAL A 93 -2.69 0.98 -0.62
N PHE A 94 -3.21 0.20 -1.57
CA PHE A 94 -3.93 -1.04 -1.26
C PHE A 94 -3.03 -2.09 -0.61
N LEU A 95 -1.79 -2.26 -1.08
CA LEU A 95 -0.80 -3.17 -0.46
C LEU A 95 -0.40 -2.70 0.94
N SER A 96 -0.34 -1.39 1.18
CA SER A 96 -0.09 -0.82 2.50
C SER A 96 -1.23 -1.13 3.46
N ASP A 97 -2.48 -0.97 3.02
CA ASP A 97 -3.66 -1.30 3.82
C ASP A 97 -3.73 -2.80 4.12
N LEU A 98 -3.46 -3.67 3.14
CA LEU A 98 -3.31 -5.12 3.36
C LEU A 98 -2.21 -5.45 4.38
N THR A 99 -1.12 -4.70 4.39
CA THR A 99 -0.02 -4.86 5.36
C THR A 99 -0.50 -4.51 6.77
N ALA A 100 -1.29 -3.43 6.92
CA ALA A 100 -1.89 -3.05 8.19
C ALA A 100 -2.87 -4.13 8.69
N VAL A 101 -3.78 -4.61 7.82
CA VAL A 101 -4.69 -5.71 8.14
C VAL A 101 -3.93 -6.98 8.52
N ALA A 102 -2.82 -7.29 7.87
CA ALA A 102 -1.97 -8.40 8.26
C ALA A 102 -1.36 -8.21 9.65
N GLY A 103 -0.92 -6.99 9.99
CA GLY A 103 -0.45 -6.64 11.33
C GLY A 103 -1.51 -6.88 12.41
N ASP A 104 -2.72 -6.39 12.19
CA ASP A 104 -3.84 -6.58 13.13
C ASP A 104 -4.19 -8.06 13.31
N ARG A 105 -4.23 -8.81 12.21
CA ARG A 105 -4.49 -10.25 12.24
C ARG A 105 -3.39 -11.03 12.95
N TYR A 106 -2.14 -10.61 12.83
CA TYR A 106 -1.01 -11.21 13.54
C TYR A 106 -1.10 -10.97 15.05
N ASN A 107 -1.44 -9.75 15.46
CA ASN A 107 -1.46 -9.35 16.87
C ASN A 107 -2.72 -9.81 17.61
N TYR A 108 -3.89 -9.76 16.96
CA TYR A 108 -5.18 -9.90 17.64
C TYR A 108 -6.11 -10.95 17.01
N GLY A 109 -5.75 -11.51 15.86
CA GLY A 109 -6.63 -12.41 15.11
C GLY A 109 -6.79 -13.79 15.77
N VAL A 110 -8.03 -14.17 16.08
CA VAL A 110 -8.38 -15.50 16.57
C VAL A 110 -8.93 -16.35 15.42
N ASN A 111 -8.45 -17.59 15.26
CA ASN A 111 -8.91 -18.52 14.22
C ASN A 111 -8.87 -17.93 12.79
N ASN A 112 -7.82 -17.14 12.50
CA ASN A 112 -7.59 -16.59 11.16
C ASN A 112 -7.74 -17.67 10.07
N ARG A 113 -8.40 -17.31 8.96
CA ARG A 113 -8.50 -18.14 7.76
C ARG A 113 -7.43 -17.75 6.74
N PRO A 114 -6.87 -18.68 5.95
CA PRO A 114 -5.92 -18.32 4.91
C PRO A 114 -6.51 -17.31 3.91
N VAL A 115 -5.73 -16.28 3.54
CA VAL A 115 -6.07 -15.32 2.49
C VAL A 115 -5.01 -15.41 1.42
N ASN A 116 -5.41 -15.64 0.17
CA ASN A 116 -4.50 -15.62 -0.97
C ASN A 116 -4.53 -14.24 -1.61
N ILE A 117 -3.37 -13.64 -1.80
CA ILE A 117 -3.18 -12.36 -2.48
C ILE A 117 -2.38 -12.66 -3.74
N PHE A 118 -2.94 -12.27 -4.89
CA PHE A 118 -2.29 -12.37 -6.19
C PHE A 118 -1.98 -10.97 -6.69
N ILE A 119 -0.73 -10.74 -7.04
CA ILE A 119 -0.27 -9.45 -7.54
C ILE A 119 0.40 -9.73 -8.86
N ASP A 120 -0.25 -9.25 -9.92
CA ASP A 120 0.36 -9.19 -11.23
C ASP A 120 1.21 -7.93 -11.36
N GLU A 121 2.27 -8.01 -12.16
CA GLU A 121 3.25 -6.94 -12.36
C GLU A 121 3.66 -6.24 -11.05
N ALA A 122 4.05 -7.04 -10.05
CA ALA A 122 4.26 -6.55 -8.70
C ALA A 122 5.38 -5.50 -8.59
N ALA A 123 6.29 -5.46 -9.55
CA ALA A 123 7.34 -4.44 -9.62
C ALA A 123 6.78 -3.02 -9.77
N GLU A 124 5.58 -2.84 -10.31
CA GLU A 124 4.96 -1.51 -10.47
C GLU A 124 4.37 -0.97 -9.16
N VAL A 125 3.89 -1.85 -8.27
CA VAL A 125 3.13 -1.46 -7.06
C VAL A 125 3.89 -1.68 -5.75
N ILE A 126 5.10 -2.23 -5.82
CA ILE A 126 5.89 -2.58 -4.63
C ILE A 126 6.33 -1.36 -3.83
N ASN A 127 6.25 -1.49 -2.50
CA ASN A 127 6.66 -0.49 -1.53
C ASN A 127 7.24 -1.15 -0.26
N GLU A 128 7.76 -0.35 0.68
CA GLU A 128 8.34 -0.86 1.93
C GLU A 128 7.35 -1.66 2.80
N PRO A 129 6.09 -1.20 3.02
CA PRO A 129 5.06 -2.01 3.70
C PRO A 129 4.91 -3.40 3.10
N PHE A 130 4.88 -3.52 1.77
CA PHE A 130 4.75 -4.80 1.10
C PHE A 130 5.93 -5.75 1.37
N ILE A 131 7.16 -5.24 1.51
CA ILE A 131 8.32 -6.04 1.91
C ILE A 131 8.12 -6.60 3.33
N GLN A 132 7.52 -5.82 4.23
CA GLN A 132 7.16 -6.30 5.56
C GLN A 132 6.06 -7.35 5.51
N LEU A 133 5.07 -7.18 4.64
CA LEU A 133 4.02 -8.16 4.41
C LEU A 133 4.58 -9.50 3.90
N LEU A 134 5.54 -9.48 2.98
CA LEU A 134 6.24 -10.69 2.54
C LEU A 134 6.96 -11.41 3.69
N ASN A 135 7.57 -10.65 4.59
CA ASN A 135 8.32 -11.21 5.71
C ASN A 135 7.43 -11.76 6.84
N LYS A 136 6.34 -11.05 7.18
CA LYS A 136 5.50 -11.33 8.37
C LYS A 136 4.11 -11.87 8.06
N GLY A 137 3.68 -11.83 6.80
CA GLY A 137 2.33 -12.20 6.36
C GLY A 137 1.96 -13.65 6.66
N ARG A 138 2.95 -14.55 6.74
CA ARG A 138 2.74 -15.95 7.13
C ARG A 138 2.08 -16.08 8.50
N GLY A 139 2.48 -15.26 9.47
CA GLY A 139 1.91 -15.28 10.82
C GLY A 139 0.44 -14.86 10.86
N ALA A 140 0.03 -14.01 9.91
CA ALA A 140 -1.35 -13.58 9.72
C ALA A 140 -2.15 -14.48 8.75
N LYS A 141 -1.58 -15.61 8.32
CA LYS A 141 -2.13 -16.55 7.33
C LYS A 141 -2.42 -15.91 5.96
N LEU A 142 -1.63 -14.92 5.56
CA LEU A 142 -1.66 -14.42 4.19
C LEU A 142 -0.65 -15.19 3.33
N ARG A 143 -1.06 -15.53 2.11
CA ARG A 143 -0.27 -16.25 1.10
C ARG A 143 -0.14 -15.33 -0.10
N LEU A 144 1.09 -14.96 -0.41
CA LEU A 144 1.40 -14.00 -1.47
C LEU A 144 1.86 -14.76 -2.71
N PHE A 145 1.24 -14.44 -3.83
CA PHE A 145 1.61 -14.88 -5.16
C PHE A 145 1.98 -13.63 -5.95
N VAL A 146 3.26 -13.51 -6.28
CA VAL A 146 3.85 -12.30 -6.84
C VAL A 146 4.37 -12.65 -8.23
N ALA A 147 3.77 -12.05 -9.26
CA ALA A 147 4.24 -12.15 -10.63
C ALA A 147 5.01 -10.89 -11.02
N THR A 148 6.08 -11.05 -11.78
CA THR A 148 6.94 -9.97 -12.29
C THR A 148 7.63 -10.46 -13.55
N GLN A 149 8.01 -9.54 -14.44
CA GLN A 149 8.77 -9.89 -15.64
C GLN A 149 10.20 -10.29 -15.30
N THR A 150 10.90 -9.45 -14.53
CA THR A 150 12.28 -9.74 -14.12
C THR A 150 12.55 -9.36 -12.66
N ILE A 151 13.62 -9.94 -12.11
CA ILE A 151 14.17 -9.56 -10.79
C ILE A 151 14.76 -8.13 -10.84
N ALA A 152 15.24 -7.71 -12.02
CA ALA A 152 15.84 -6.39 -12.19
C ALA A 152 14.81 -5.27 -11.98
N ASP A 153 13.53 -5.52 -12.32
CA ASP A 153 12.45 -4.56 -12.16
C ASP A 153 12.23 -4.19 -10.68
N PHE A 154 12.31 -5.18 -9.77
CA PHE A 154 12.28 -4.90 -8.33
C PHE A 154 13.47 -4.04 -7.87
N SER A 155 14.66 -4.29 -8.41
CA SER A 155 15.87 -3.54 -8.06
C SER A 155 15.76 -2.09 -8.54
N ALA A 156 15.26 -1.88 -9.76
CA ALA A 156 15.05 -0.56 -10.34
C ALA A 156 13.99 0.22 -9.54
N ARG A 157 12.86 -0.42 -9.19
CA ARG A 157 11.77 0.23 -8.46
C ARG A 157 12.16 0.64 -7.05
N ILE A 158 12.83 -0.24 -6.31
CA ILE A 158 13.16 -0.01 -4.89
C ILE A 158 14.47 0.80 -4.73
N GLY A 159 15.25 0.90 -5.80
CA GLY A 159 16.55 1.59 -5.79
C GLY A 159 17.63 0.85 -5.01
N SER A 160 17.44 -0.44 -4.71
CA SER A 160 18.40 -1.25 -3.95
C SER A 160 18.36 -2.71 -4.36
N LYS A 161 19.50 -3.22 -4.84
CA LYS A 161 19.68 -4.65 -5.15
C LYS A 161 19.52 -5.52 -3.91
N ASP A 162 20.01 -5.07 -2.75
CA ASP A 162 19.91 -5.83 -1.49
C ASP A 162 18.46 -5.99 -1.05
N LYS A 163 17.63 -4.95 -1.20
CA LYS A 163 16.19 -5.03 -0.91
C LYS A 163 15.47 -5.95 -1.91
N ALA A 164 15.85 -5.92 -3.19
CA ALA A 164 15.31 -6.84 -4.18
C ALA A 164 15.66 -8.31 -3.87
N LEU A 165 16.90 -8.58 -3.46
CA LEU A 165 17.31 -9.91 -3.00
C LEU A 165 16.54 -10.34 -1.73
N LYS A 166 16.26 -9.40 -0.82
CA LYS A 166 15.43 -9.67 0.37
C LYS A 166 14.01 -10.07 -0.02
N ILE A 167 13.41 -9.43 -1.02
CA ILE A 167 12.08 -9.80 -1.54
C ILE A 167 12.10 -11.24 -2.06
N LEU A 168 13.09 -11.57 -2.90
CA LEU A 168 13.25 -12.94 -3.39
C LEU A 168 13.47 -13.95 -2.27
N GLY A 169 14.29 -13.61 -1.27
CA GLY A 169 14.54 -14.47 -0.12
C GLY A 169 13.30 -14.72 0.75
N ASN A 170 12.35 -13.79 0.78
CA ASN A 170 11.07 -13.99 1.48
C ASN A 170 10.07 -14.83 0.67
N LEU A 171 10.28 -15.00 -0.65
CA LEU A 171 9.45 -15.82 -1.51
C LEU A 171 9.98 -17.27 -1.51
N ASN A 172 9.27 -18.17 -0.81
CA ASN A 172 9.71 -19.56 -0.66
C ASN A 172 9.68 -20.38 -1.95
N ASN A 173 8.80 -20.03 -2.89
CA ASN A 173 8.65 -20.73 -4.16
C ASN A 173 8.88 -19.74 -5.30
N LEU A 174 9.75 -20.12 -6.23
CA LEU A 174 10.01 -19.38 -7.46
C LEU A 174 9.62 -20.25 -8.65
N PHE A 175 8.74 -19.72 -9.49
CA PHE A 175 8.37 -20.35 -10.75
C PHE A 175 8.88 -19.47 -11.88
N ALA A 176 9.79 -20.02 -12.69
CA ALA A 176 10.27 -19.35 -13.90
C ALA A 176 9.53 -19.95 -15.10
N LEU A 177 8.72 -19.12 -15.76
CA LEU A 177 8.04 -19.45 -17.00
C LEU A 177 8.83 -18.79 -18.13
N ARG A 178 9.30 -19.58 -19.10
CA ARG A 178 10.13 -19.13 -20.21
C ARG A 178 9.48 -19.49 -21.53
#